data_AF-A0A9E7JUD9-F1
#
_entry.id   AF-A0A9E7JUD9-F1
#
_cell.length_a   1.000
_cell.length_b   1.000
_cell.length_c   1.000
_cell.angle_alpha   90.00
_cell.angle_beta   90.00
_cell.angle_gamma   90.00
#
_symmetry.space_group_name_H-M   'P 1'
#
loop_
_entity.id
_entity.type
_entity.pdbx_description
1 polymer ?
#
loop_
_entity_poly.entity_id
_entity_poly.type
_entity_poly.pdbx_seq_one_letter_code
_entity_poly.pdbx_strand_id
1 'polypeptide(L)'
;MEATSNSTTCSAALAGLFLSDYLPLLGWVDRLSGMRSRLERAYLKLDSTYQRHIDYHQDRLRQQGKEDGDVLDALLRMQKDEEGLTEDHIKGVLMNIFIAGTDTSSATVEWAMAELIRQPELMKRAQDEVRGCVGSKGEVEETDLHQLHFFKCVIKETMRLHPPAPLLLPRETMHHFKLNG
;
A
#
# COMPACT_ATOMS: atom_id res chain seq x y z
N MET A 1 -11.86 -15.49 3.41
CA MET A 1 -12.60 -14.77 2.35
C MET A 1 -13.24 -13.46 2.83
N GLU A 2 -13.65 -13.31 4.11
CA GLU A 2 -14.21 -12.03 4.61
C GLU A 2 -13.16 -10.94 4.89
N ALA A 3 -11.92 -11.32 5.28
CA ALA A 3 -10.85 -10.35 5.55
C ALA A 3 -10.38 -9.62 4.28
N THR A 4 -10.31 -10.32 3.15
CA THR A 4 -9.86 -9.80 1.85
C THR A 4 -10.94 -8.97 1.13
N SER A 5 -12.22 -9.23 1.41
CA SER A 5 -13.33 -8.42 0.89
C SER A 5 -13.46 -7.08 1.60
N ASN A 6 -13.13 -7.02 2.90
CA ASN A 6 -13.19 -5.78 3.67
C ASN A 6 -12.01 -4.84 3.37
N SER A 7 -10.80 -5.35 3.09
CA SER A 7 -9.65 -4.53 2.73
C SER A 7 -9.86 -3.80 1.39
N THR A 8 -10.32 -4.53 0.36
CA THR A 8 -10.64 -3.95 -0.96
C THR A 8 -11.71 -2.87 -0.89
N THR A 9 -12.72 -3.00 -0.02
CA THR A 9 -13.74 -1.96 0.18
C THR A 9 -13.22 -0.71 0.90
N CYS A 10 -12.18 -0.85 1.72
CA CYS A 10 -11.55 0.25 2.46
C CYS A 10 -10.69 1.09 1.49
N SER A 11 -9.86 0.42 0.70
CA SER A 11 -9.00 1.03 -0.31
C SER A 11 -9.78 1.71 -1.42
N ALA A 12 -10.85 1.08 -1.92
CA ALA A 12 -11.71 1.69 -2.93
C ALA A 12 -12.50 2.91 -2.41
N ALA A 13 -12.73 3.01 -1.10
CA ALA A 13 -13.37 4.18 -0.51
C ALA A 13 -12.40 5.36 -0.34
N LEU A 14 -11.11 5.09 -0.19
CA LEU A 14 -10.05 6.09 0.02
C LEU A 14 -9.40 6.56 -1.29
N ALA A 15 -9.23 5.65 -2.25
CA ALA A 15 -8.76 5.94 -3.60
C ALA A 15 -9.91 6.19 -4.60
N GLY A 16 -11.16 6.21 -4.11
CA GLY A 16 -12.33 6.43 -4.92
C GLY A 16 -12.36 7.85 -5.49
N LEU A 17 -12.61 7.98 -6.79
CA LEU A 17 -12.85 9.28 -7.42
C LEU A 17 -14.17 9.84 -6.87
N PHE A 18 -14.11 10.87 -6.03
CA PHE A 18 -15.31 11.58 -5.62
C PHE A 18 -15.72 12.56 -6.72
N LEU A 19 -17.00 12.57 -7.08
CA LEU A 19 -17.50 13.52 -8.07
C LEU A 19 -17.38 14.96 -7.56
N SER A 20 -17.42 15.17 -6.24
CA SER A 20 -17.17 16.46 -5.61
C SER A 20 -15.78 17.02 -5.85
N ASP A 21 -14.76 16.18 -6.09
CA ASP A 21 -13.38 16.64 -6.34
C ASP A 21 -13.22 17.29 -7.72
N TYR A 22 -14.07 16.91 -8.69
CA TYR A 22 -14.04 17.42 -10.06
C TYR A 22 -15.17 18.40 -10.36
N LEU A 23 -16.36 18.17 -9.78
CA LEU A 23 -17.57 18.97 -9.99
C LEU A 23 -18.21 19.27 -8.62
N PRO A 24 -17.79 20.36 -7.94
CA PRO A 24 -18.24 20.69 -6.59
C PRO A 24 -19.78 20.79 -6.46
N LEU A 25 -20.46 21.19 -7.53
CA LEU A 25 -21.92 21.30 -7.61
C LEU A 25 -22.66 19.95 -7.54
N LEU A 26 -21.99 18.84 -7.83
CA LEU A 26 -22.54 17.48 -7.81
C LEU A 26 -22.17 16.67 -6.56
N GLY A 27 -21.58 17.31 -5.53
CA GLY A 27 -21.18 16.61 -4.30
C GLY A 27 -22.32 15.94 -3.51
N TRP A 28 -23.59 16.26 -3.81
CA TRP A 28 -24.74 15.54 -3.28
C TRP A 28 -24.86 14.11 -3.82
N VAL A 29 -24.33 13.83 -5.01
CA VAL A 29 -24.31 12.49 -5.62
C VAL A 29 -23.43 11.54 -4.82
N ASP A 30 -22.29 12.01 -4.32
CA ASP A 30 -21.40 11.21 -3.44
C ASP A 30 -22.06 10.86 -2.09
N ARG A 31 -23.02 11.68 -1.66
CA ARG A 31 -23.82 11.45 -0.46
C ARG A 31 -24.94 10.43 -0.73
N LEU A 32 -25.57 10.51 -1.90
CA LEU A 32 -26.63 9.60 -2.34
C LEU A 32 -26.10 8.22 -2.78
N SER A 33 -24.89 8.16 -3.32
CA SER A 33 -24.21 6.91 -3.67
C SER A 33 -23.76 6.11 -2.44
N GLY A 34 -23.83 6.71 -1.24
CA GLY A 34 -23.39 6.10 0.02
C GLY A 34 -21.86 5.99 0.15
N MET A 35 -21.09 6.55 -0.78
CA MET A 35 -19.62 6.52 -0.73
C MET A 35 -19.09 7.21 0.53
N ARG A 36 -19.66 8.35 0.93
CA ARG A 36 -19.27 9.06 2.17
C ARG A 36 -19.44 8.19 3.42
N SER A 37 -20.58 7.53 3.57
CA SER A 37 -20.83 6.65 4.72
C SER A 37 -19.95 5.40 4.69
N ARG A 38 -19.57 4.91 3.50
CA ARG A 38 -18.61 3.80 3.38
C ARG A 38 -17.21 4.24 3.79
N LEU A 39 -16.76 5.41 3.33
CA LEU A 39 -15.48 6.00 3.72
C LEU A 39 -15.40 6.24 5.23
N GLU A 40 -16.45 6.80 5.84
CA GLU A 40 -16.48 7.05 7.27
C GLU A 40 -16.40 5.75 8.08
N ARG A 41 -17.15 4.71 7.70
CA ARG A 41 -17.05 3.37 8.32
C ARG A 41 -15.67 2.75 8.16
N ALA A 42 -15.06 2.89 6.98
CA ALA A 42 -13.71 2.43 6.68
C ALA A 42 -12.68 3.13 7.58
N TYR A 43 -12.76 4.46 7.68
CA TYR A 43 -11.91 5.29 8.53
C TYR A 43 -12.02 4.89 10.01
N LEU A 44 -13.23 4.80 10.57
CA LEU A 44 -13.44 4.42 11.97
C LEU A 44 -12.89 3.02 12.29
N LYS A 45 -13.02 2.08 11.34
CA LYS A 45 -12.49 0.73 11.50
C LYS A 45 -10.95 0.71 11.48
N LEU A 46 -10.34 1.46 10.59
CA LEU A 46 -8.88 1.62 10.53
C LEU A 46 -8.35 2.30 11.80
N ASP A 47 -8.94 3.44 12.17
CA ASP A 47 -8.58 4.20 13.37
C ASP A 47 -8.63 3.33 14.64
N SER A 48 -9.74 2.62 14.87
CA SER A 48 -9.86 1.73 16.03
C SER A 48 -8.86 0.56 16.01
N THR A 49 -8.41 0.15 14.84
CA THR A 49 -7.38 -0.90 14.70
C THR A 49 -6.01 -0.32 15.02
N TYR A 50 -5.67 0.85 14.50
CA TYR A 50 -4.41 1.52 14.81
C TYR A 50 -4.31 1.90 16.28
N GLN A 51 -5.38 2.41 16.88
CA GLN A 51 -5.44 2.70 18.32
C GLN A 51 -5.09 1.45 19.14
N ARG A 52 -5.71 0.30 18.83
CA ARG A 52 -5.45 -0.95 19.53
C ARG A 52 -3.98 -1.38 19.44
N HIS A 53 -3.33 -1.16 18.30
CA HIS A 53 -1.91 -1.44 18.14
C HIS A 53 -1.04 -0.45 18.92
N ILE A 54 -1.36 0.85 18.90
CA ILE A 54 -0.65 1.86 19.69
C ILE A 54 -0.73 1.52 21.18
N ASP A 55 -1.93 1.25 21.69
CA ASP A 55 -2.16 0.89 23.09
C ASP A 55 -1.34 -0.36 23.48
N TYR A 56 -1.36 -1.39 22.63
CA TYR A 56 -0.59 -2.62 22.85
C TYR A 56 0.92 -2.35 22.96
N HIS A 57 1.48 -1.52 22.08
CA HIS A 57 2.90 -1.16 22.11
C HIS A 57 3.26 -0.34 23.35
N GLN A 58 2.42 0.63 23.72
CA GLN A 58 2.62 1.45 24.91
C GLN A 58 2.54 0.63 26.20
N ASP A 59 1.55 -0.25 26.33
CA ASP A 59 1.38 -1.10 27.50
C ASP A 59 2.53 -2.09 27.64
N ARG A 60 2.98 -2.68 26.53
CA ARG A 60 4.14 -3.55 26.55
C ARG A 60 5.42 -2.83 26.96
N LEU A 61 5.65 -1.62 26.45
CA LEU A 61 6.79 -0.81 26.86
C LEU A 61 6.74 -0.51 28.36
N ARG A 62 5.56 -0.16 28.90
CA ARG A 62 5.37 0.09 30.34
C ARG A 62 5.58 -1.15 31.20
N GLN A 63 5.08 -2.31 30.76
CA GLN A 63 5.10 -3.54 31.56
C GLN A 63 6.43 -4.29 31.48
N GLN A 64 7.07 -4.30 30.31
CA GLN A 64 8.21 -5.16 30.02
C GLN A 64 9.50 -4.40 29.71
N GLY A 65 9.43 -3.07 29.52
CA GLY A 65 10.58 -2.27 29.11
C GLY A 65 11.16 -2.70 27.75
N LYS A 66 10.35 -3.37 26.91
CA LYS A 66 10.77 -3.94 25.63
C LYS A 66 10.13 -3.20 24.47
N GLU A 67 10.95 -2.99 23.45
CA GLU A 67 10.55 -2.52 22.14
C GLU A 67 10.94 -3.60 21.11
N ASP A 68 10.07 -3.85 20.14
CA ASP A 68 10.34 -4.78 19.04
C ASP A 68 11.23 -4.16 17.97
N GLY A 69 11.39 -2.83 18.01
CA GLY A 69 12.19 -2.09 17.03
C GLY A 69 11.51 -2.02 15.66
N ASP A 70 10.18 -2.07 15.63
CA ASP A 70 9.41 -1.90 14.41
C ASP A 70 9.12 -0.42 14.11
N VAL A 71 8.44 -0.17 12.99
CA VAL A 71 8.11 1.18 12.54
C VAL A 71 7.23 1.92 13.55
N LEU A 72 6.33 1.22 14.24
CA LEU A 72 5.45 1.85 15.21
C LEU A 72 6.22 2.29 16.46
N ASP A 73 7.12 1.44 16.95
CA ASP A 73 8.04 1.79 18.05
C ASP A 73 8.90 3.01 17.68
N ALA A 74 9.41 3.05 16.44
CA ALA A 74 10.17 4.21 15.95
C ALA A 74 9.33 5.49 15.92
N LEU A 75 8.08 5.44 15.46
CA LEU A 75 7.16 6.59 15.44
C LEU A 75 6.79 7.05 16.85
N LEU A 76 6.55 6.11 17.78
CA LEU A 76 6.25 6.42 19.19
C LEU A 76 7.46 7.02 19.93
N ARG A 77 8.68 6.65 19.56
CA ARG A 77 9.90 7.31 20.05
C ARG A 77 9.97 8.76 19.55
N MET A 78 9.82 8.97 18.24
CA MET A 78 9.82 10.32 17.65
C MET A 78 8.77 11.23 18.28
N GLN A 79 7.61 10.67 18.63
CA GLN A 79 6.54 11.42 19.30
C GLN A 79 6.95 11.99 20.66
N LYS A 80 7.86 11.33 21.38
CA LYS A 80 8.34 11.80 22.68
C LYS A 80 9.36 12.91 22.56
N ASP A 81 10.09 12.94 21.44
CA ASP A 81 11.22 13.85 21.22
C ASP A 81 10.81 15.11 20.44
N GLU A 82 9.76 15.05 19.61
CA GLU A 82 9.31 16.18 18.79
C GLU A 82 8.02 16.82 19.30
N GLU A 83 8.07 18.13 19.60
CA GLU A 83 6.89 18.92 19.87
C GLU A 83 6.04 19.09 18.59
N GLY A 84 4.84 18.51 18.57
CA GLY A 84 3.86 18.64 17.49
C GLY A 84 3.48 17.35 16.77
N LEU A 85 4.15 16.23 17.05
CA LEU A 85 3.72 14.92 16.55
C LEU A 85 2.58 14.37 17.43
N THR A 86 1.36 14.38 16.89
CA THR A 86 0.19 13.83 17.58
C THR A 86 0.03 12.35 17.26
N GLU A 87 -0.77 11.66 18.06
CA GLU A 87 -1.12 10.27 17.78
C GLU A 87 -1.88 10.13 16.45
N ASP A 88 -2.73 11.11 16.11
CA ASP A 88 -3.43 11.15 14.83
C ASP A 88 -2.45 11.23 13.65
N HIS A 89 -1.33 11.94 13.78
CA HIS A 89 -0.27 11.94 12.78
C HIS A 89 0.34 10.53 12.63
N ILE A 90 0.61 9.84 13.74
CA ILE A 90 1.14 8.46 13.71
C ILE A 90 0.16 7.54 12.99
N LYS A 91 -1.13 7.57 13.35
CA LYS A 91 -2.18 6.79 12.68
C LYS A 91 -2.27 7.11 11.19
N GLY A 92 -2.14 8.38 10.80
CA GLY A 92 -2.07 8.80 9.41
C GLY A 92 -0.87 8.22 8.65
N VAL A 93 0.31 8.20 9.27
CA VAL A 93 1.51 7.57 8.68
C VAL A 93 1.32 6.06 8.53
N LEU A 94 0.81 5.37 9.55
CA LEU A 94 0.51 3.94 9.48
C LEU A 94 -0.46 3.63 8.35
N MET A 95 -1.53 4.42 8.25
CA MET A 95 -2.52 4.31 7.18
C MET A 95 -1.88 4.40 5.80
N ASN A 96 -1.01 5.39 5.58
CA ASN A 96 -0.29 5.55 4.32
C ASN A 96 0.60 4.35 3.99
N ILE A 97 1.36 3.84 4.97
CA ILE A 97 2.26 2.69 4.78
C ILE A 97 1.45 1.43 4.40
N PHE A 98 0.36 1.14 5.11
CA PHE A 98 -0.43 -0.07 4.87
C PHE A 98 -1.16 -0.02 3.52
N ILE A 99 -1.77 1.11 3.17
CA ILE A 99 -2.47 1.27 1.89
C ILE A 99 -1.48 1.21 0.73
N ALA A 100 -0.42 2.01 0.79
CA ALA A 100 0.57 2.07 -0.28
C ALA A 100 1.29 0.73 -0.46
N GLY A 101 1.61 0.02 0.63
CA GLY A 101 2.34 -1.24 0.58
C GLY A 101 1.49 -2.42 0.12
N THR A 102 0.24 -2.50 0.57
CA THR A 102 -0.62 -3.67 0.32
C THR A 102 -1.22 -3.63 -1.08
N ASP A 103 -1.96 -2.55 -1.40
CA ASP A 103 -2.78 -2.54 -2.62
C ASP A 103 -1.93 -2.52 -3.89
N THR A 104 -0.84 -1.75 -3.88
CA THR A 104 0.04 -1.62 -5.06
C THR A 104 0.78 -2.93 -5.35
N SER A 105 1.27 -3.60 -4.30
CA SER A 105 1.96 -4.88 -4.41
C SER A 105 1.00 -5.99 -4.86
N SER A 106 -0.19 -6.08 -4.24
CA SER A 106 -1.21 -7.05 -4.63
C SER A 106 -1.64 -6.87 -6.08
N ALA A 107 -1.94 -5.64 -6.51
CA ALA A 107 -2.30 -5.36 -7.89
C ALA A 107 -1.19 -5.77 -8.88
N THR A 108 0.08 -5.48 -8.53
CA THR A 108 1.23 -5.88 -9.38
C THR A 108 1.32 -7.40 -9.52
N VAL A 109 1.15 -8.14 -8.42
CA VAL A 109 1.20 -9.61 -8.44
C VAL A 109 0.02 -10.19 -9.22
N GLU A 110 -1.19 -9.67 -9.02
CA GLU A 110 -2.37 -10.10 -9.76
C GLU A 110 -2.19 -9.93 -11.28
N TRP A 111 -1.71 -8.77 -11.73
CA TRP A 111 -1.42 -8.52 -13.14
C TRP A 111 -0.28 -9.38 -13.67
N ALA A 112 0.79 -9.56 -12.90
CA ALA A 112 1.92 -10.39 -13.30
C ALA A 112 1.46 -11.84 -13.54
N MET A 113 0.66 -12.39 -12.62
CA MET A 113 0.09 -13.72 -12.77
C MET A 113 -0.89 -13.82 -13.94
N ALA A 114 -1.74 -12.81 -14.13
CA ALA A 114 -2.67 -12.77 -15.26
C ALA A 114 -1.96 -12.81 -16.62
N GLU A 115 -0.87 -12.04 -16.78
CA GLU A 115 -0.06 -12.03 -18.01
C GLU A 115 0.71 -13.33 -18.21
N LEU A 116 1.32 -13.88 -17.16
CA LEU A 116 2.06 -15.14 -17.24
C LEU A 116 1.16 -16.33 -17.58
N ILE A 117 -0.05 -16.40 -17.02
CA ILE A 117 -1.02 -17.47 -17.35
C ILE A 117 -1.45 -17.38 -18.83
N ARG A 118 -1.53 -16.17 -19.40
CA ARG A 118 -1.81 -15.97 -20.83
C ARG A 118 -0.64 -16.33 -21.74
N GLN A 119 0.58 -16.41 -21.20
CA GLN A 119 1.81 -16.68 -21.95
C GLN A 119 2.60 -17.86 -21.35
N PRO A 120 2.14 -19.11 -21.54
CA PRO A 120 2.71 -20.28 -20.87
C PRO A 120 4.21 -20.49 -21.12
N GLU A 121 4.71 -20.14 -22.31
CA GLU A 121 6.13 -20.23 -22.65
C GLU A 121 6.99 -19.27 -21.80
N LEU A 122 6.51 -18.05 -21.56
CA LEU A 122 7.23 -17.10 -20.70
C LEU A 122 7.10 -17.49 -19.22
N MET A 123 5.95 -18.02 -18.81
CA MET A 123 5.78 -18.58 -17.46
C MET A 123 6.77 -19.71 -17.20
N LYS A 124 6.90 -20.65 -18.14
CA LYS A 124 7.86 -21.75 -18.05
C LYS A 124 9.29 -21.22 -17.96
N ARG A 125 9.67 -20.26 -18.80
CA ARG A 125 11.00 -19.63 -18.75
C ARG A 125 11.29 -18.96 -17.40
N ALA A 126 10.33 -18.25 -16.81
CA ALA A 126 10.49 -17.64 -15.49
C ALA A 126 10.63 -18.71 -14.39
N GLN A 127 9.84 -19.78 -14.45
CA GLN A 127 9.96 -20.90 -13.51
C GLN A 127 11.30 -21.62 -13.63
N ASP A 128 11.79 -21.84 -14.85
CA ASP A 128 13.07 -22.48 -15.11
C ASP A 128 14.23 -21.61 -14.58
N GLU A 129 14.18 -20.28 -14.75
CA GLU A 129 15.18 -19.36 -14.17
C GLU A 129 15.17 -19.42 -12.65
N VAL A 130 14.00 -19.34 -12.01
CA VAL A 130 13.87 -19.38 -10.54
C VAL A 130 14.37 -20.73 -10.01
N ARG A 131 13.96 -21.85 -10.61
CA ARG A 131 14.42 -23.19 -10.20
C ARG A 131 15.92 -23.38 -10.40
N GLY A 132 16.47 -22.85 -11.50
CA GLY A 132 17.90 -22.87 -11.77
C GLY A 132 18.70 -22.09 -10.72
N CYS A 133 18.18 -20.95 -10.28
CA CYS A 133 18.81 -20.12 -9.25
C CYS A 133 18.74 -20.75 -7.84
N VAL A 134 17.58 -21.30 -7.46
CA VAL A 134 17.37 -21.93 -6.14
C VAL A 134 18.18 -23.22 -6.02
N GLY A 135 18.24 -24.02 -7.09
CA GLY A 135 18.93 -25.31 -7.10
C GLY A 135 18.44 -26.20 -5.95
N SER A 136 19.35 -26.60 -5.07
CA SER A 136 19.06 -27.44 -3.89
C SER A 136 18.72 -26.66 -2.61
N LYS A 137 18.78 -25.32 -2.60
CA LYS A 137 18.49 -24.52 -1.40
C LYS A 137 17.03 -24.63 -0.94
N GLY A 138 16.11 -24.85 -1.88
CA GLY A 138 14.67 -24.97 -1.60
C GLY A 138 13.92 -23.64 -1.54
N GLU A 139 14.59 -22.54 -1.24
CA GLU A 139 14.01 -21.19 -1.21
C GLU A 139 14.92 -20.13 -1.87
N VAL A 140 14.33 -18.98 -2.21
CA VAL A 140 15.03 -17.83 -2.79
C VAL A 140 15.45 -16.90 -1.65
N GLU A 141 16.73 -16.55 -1.57
CA GLU A 141 17.24 -15.54 -0.65
C GLU A 141 17.37 -14.18 -1.33
N GLU A 142 17.46 -13.09 -0.55
CA GLU A 142 17.67 -11.74 -1.09
C GLU A 142 18.95 -11.64 -1.93
N THR A 143 19.98 -12.37 -1.52
CA THR A 143 21.26 -12.47 -2.22
C THR A 143 21.10 -13.12 -3.59
N ASP A 144 20.09 -13.93 -3.85
CA ASP A 144 19.87 -14.62 -5.12
C ASP A 144 19.18 -13.71 -6.16
N LEU A 145 18.54 -12.62 -5.72
CA LEU A 145 17.76 -11.74 -6.59
C LEU A 145 18.57 -11.17 -7.75
N HIS A 146 19.89 -10.99 -7.63
CA HIS A 146 20.71 -10.48 -8.73
C HIS A 146 20.72 -11.39 -9.96
N GLN A 147 20.55 -12.71 -9.77
CA GLN A 147 20.59 -13.73 -10.83
C GLN A 147 19.25 -13.88 -11.59
N LEU A 148 18.15 -13.42 -10.99
CA LEU A 148 16.79 -13.51 -11.54
C LEU A 148 16.51 -12.44 -12.60
N HIS A 149 17.28 -12.45 -13.69
CA HIS A 149 17.25 -11.41 -14.72
C HIS A 149 15.93 -11.36 -15.50
N PHE A 150 15.46 -12.51 -15.99
CA PHE A 150 14.23 -12.61 -16.76
C PHE A 150 13.01 -12.34 -15.89
N PHE A 151 12.98 -12.85 -14.66
CA PHE A 151 11.90 -12.57 -13.71
C PHE A 151 11.78 -11.07 -13.41
N LYS A 152 12.90 -10.34 -13.26
CA LYS A 152 12.89 -8.87 -13.17
C LYS A 152 12.29 -8.21 -14.40
N CYS A 153 12.58 -8.72 -15.61
CA CYS A 153 11.95 -8.22 -16.83
C CYS A 153 10.44 -8.44 -16.83
N VAL A 154 9.96 -9.58 -16.34
CA VAL A 154 8.51 -9.85 -16.19
C VAL A 154 7.85 -8.82 -15.28
N ILE A 155 8.43 -8.55 -14.10
CA ILE A 155 7.90 -7.53 -13.18
C ILE A 155 7.88 -6.15 -13.84
N LYS A 156 8.98 -5.74 -14.46
CA LYS A 156 9.09 -4.44 -15.13
C LYS A 156 8.07 -4.30 -16.27
N GLU A 157 7.90 -5.34 -17.07
CA GLU A 157 6.94 -5.30 -18.19
C GLU A 157 5.50 -5.30 -17.68
N THR A 158 5.20 -6.03 -16.60
CA THR A 158 3.91 -5.97 -15.92
C THR A 158 3.61 -4.54 -15.46
N MET A 159 4.56 -3.87 -14.79
CA MET A 159 4.38 -2.49 -14.34
C MET A 159 4.29 -1.49 -15.50
N ARG A 160 4.91 -1.77 -16.64
CA ARG A 160 4.82 -0.93 -17.85
C ARG A 160 3.43 -1.01 -18.49
N LEU A 161 2.83 -2.21 -18.51
CA LEU A 161 1.51 -2.46 -19.09
C LEU A 161 0.37 -2.09 -18.13
N HIS A 162 0.52 -2.45 -16.86
CA HIS A 162 -0.50 -2.35 -15.81
C HIS A 162 0.05 -1.65 -14.56
N PRO A 163 0.41 -0.36 -14.65
CA PRO A 163 0.91 0.37 -13.49
C PRO A 163 -0.17 0.47 -12.40
N PRO A 164 0.13 0.14 -11.12
CA PRO A 164 -0.86 0.23 -10.03
C PRO A 164 -1.44 1.64 -9.81
N ALA A 165 -0.70 2.69 -10.20
CA ALA A 165 -1.12 4.08 -10.13
C ALA A 165 -0.93 4.77 -11.49
N PRO A 166 -1.80 4.53 -12.49
CA PRO A 166 -1.59 4.97 -13.88
C PRO A 166 -1.57 6.50 -14.04
N LEU A 167 -2.29 7.23 -13.18
CA LEU A 167 -2.35 8.70 -13.19
C LEU A 167 -1.48 9.34 -12.11
N LEU A 168 -0.69 8.54 -11.37
CA LEU A 168 0.06 8.96 -10.18
C LEU A 168 -0.84 9.67 -9.15
N LEU A 169 -0.23 10.26 -8.12
CA LEU A 169 -0.92 11.17 -7.21
C LEU A 169 -1.00 12.56 -7.83
N PRO A 170 -2.15 13.27 -7.71
CA PRO A 170 -2.28 14.65 -8.14
C PRO A 170 -1.18 15.52 -7.54
N ARG A 171 -0.63 16.43 -8.36
CA ARG A 171 0.39 17.39 -7.94
C ARG A 171 -0.20 18.80 -7.95
N GLU A 172 0.11 19.56 -6.91
CA GLU A 172 -0.21 20.97 -6.81
C GLU A 172 1.06 21.81 -6.85
N THR A 173 0.95 23.02 -7.41
CA THR A 173 2.07 23.95 -7.53
C THR A 173 2.15 24.82 -6.28
N MET A 174 3.27 24.79 -5.57
CA MET A 174 3.43 25.58 -4.35
C MET A 174 3.51 27.09 -4.61
N HIS A 175 3.95 27.49 -5.81
CA HIS A 175 4.07 28.87 -6.23
C HIS A 175 3.77 29.00 -7.73
N HIS A 176 3.57 30.24 -8.20
CA HIS A 176 3.44 30.51 -9.62
C HIS A 176 4.65 29.97 -10.38
N PHE A 177 4.39 29.16 -11.40
CA PHE A 177 5.41 28.57 -12.23
C PHE A 177 4.92 28.51 -13.68
N LYS A 178 5.86 28.52 -14.62
CA LYS A 178 5.58 28.28 -16.03
C LYS A 178 6.27 27.01 -16.48
N LEU A 179 5.48 26.06 -16.99
CA LEU A 179 5.99 24.87 -17.62
C LEU A 179 6.19 25.17 -19.12
N ASN A 180 7.41 24.98 -19.62
CA ASN A 180 7.77 25.14 -21.04
C ASN A 180 7.71 26.58 -21.63
N GLY A 181 7.77 27.63 -20.79
CA GLY A 181 7.95 29.02 -21.23
C GLY A 181 6.82 29.97 -20.90
#